data_AF-X1TTX9-F1
#
_entry.id   AF-X1TTX9-F1
#
_cell.length_a   1.000
_cell.length_b   1.000
_cell.length_c   1.000
_cell.angle_alpha   90.00
_cell.angle_beta   90.00
_cell.angle_gamma   90.00
#
_symmetry.space_group_name_H-M   'P 1'
#
loop_
_entity.id
_entity.type
_entity.pdbx_description
1 polymer ?
#
loop_
_entity_poly.entity_id
_entity_poly.type
_entity_poly.pdbx_seq_one_letter_code
_entity_poly.pdbx_strand_id
1 'polypeptide(L)'
;IFQEKIDQAALRNPRWTLGNVLSLIETLPEARYARDEYGISPEISIGQPDSEASKVVFVHGALSAPDPEIVKFYWEKGFKTVIALHMEFESLEGLKRESRGNLILTGHFLGDSIGMTPFIRALRGKGLEVVCMGGIIDIK
;
A
#
# COMPACT_ATOMS: atom_id res chain seq x y z
N ILE A 1 -8.07 1.71 -9.06
CA ILE A 1 -6.83 2.43 -9.46
C ILE A 1 -5.57 1.76 -8.93
N PHE A 2 -5.27 1.78 -7.61
CA PHE A 2 -3.99 1.22 -7.13
C PHE A 2 -3.92 -0.31 -7.25
N GLN A 3 -4.97 -1.04 -6.83
CA GLN A 3 -5.05 -2.49 -7.03
C GLN A 3 -4.88 -2.87 -8.52
N GLU A 4 -5.54 -2.15 -9.43
CA GLU A 4 -5.40 -2.40 -10.88
C GLU A 4 -3.96 -2.19 -11.35
N LYS A 5 -3.24 -1.17 -10.85
CA LYS A 5 -1.82 -0.96 -11.17
C LYS A 5 -0.97 -2.14 -10.70
N ILE A 6 -1.24 -2.68 -9.51
CA ILE A 6 -0.56 -3.87 -8.97
C ILE A 6 -0.82 -5.08 -9.88
N ASP A 7 -2.09 -5.34 -10.20
CA ASP A 7 -2.47 -6.49 -11.02
C ASP A 7 -1.84 -6.42 -12.43
N GLN A 8 -1.84 -5.23 -13.04
CA GLN A 8 -1.21 -5.01 -14.35
C GLN A 8 0.32 -5.14 -14.32
N ALA A 9 0.97 -4.70 -13.24
CA ALA A 9 2.41 -4.89 -13.07
C ALA A 9 2.77 -6.37 -12.89
N ALA A 10 1.99 -7.11 -12.11
CA ALA A 10 2.17 -8.54 -11.88
C ALA A 10 2.05 -9.35 -13.19
N LEU A 11 1.06 -9.04 -14.04
CA LEU A 11 0.89 -9.72 -15.34
C LEU A 11 2.10 -9.58 -16.28
N ARG A 12 2.87 -8.50 -16.13
CA ARG A 12 4.04 -8.20 -16.98
C ARG A 12 5.35 -8.70 -16.39
N ASN A 13 5.35 -9.20 -15.16
CA ASN A 13 6.55 -9.63 -14.47
C ASN A 13 6.43 -11.10 -14.02
N PRO A 14 7.06 -12.05 -14.75
CA PRO A 14 7.02 -13.47 -14.40
C PRO A 14 7.78 -13.80 -13.10
N ARG A 15 8.60 -12.88 -12.57
CA ARG A 15 9.30 -13.00 -11.30
C ARG A 15 8.86 -11.87 -10.35
N TRP A 16 7.56 -11.80 -10.09
CA TRP A 16 6.97 -10.79 -9.22
C TRP A 16 7.40 -10.98 -7.76
N THR A 17 8.33 -10.14 -7.29
CA THR A 17 8.83 -10.18 -5.90
C THR A 17 8.26 -9.08 -5.03
N LEU A 18 8.40 -9.23 -3.72
CA LEU A 18 7.98 -8.22 -2.75
C LEU A 18 8.70 -6.89 -2.94
N GLY A 19 9.99 -6.92 -3.30
CA GLY A 19 10.75 -5.72 -3.66
C GLY A 19 10.22 -5.04 -4.93
N ASN A 20 9.66 -5.80 -5.89
CA ASN A 20 8.97 -5.18 -7.03
C ASN A 20 7.65 -4.51 -6.61
N VAL A 21 6.90 -5.11 -5.69
CA VAL A 21 5.69 -4.49 -5.13
C VAL A 21 6.06 -3.18 -4.43
N LEU A 22 7.04 -3.21 -3.53
CA LEU A 22 7.50 -2.02 -2.80
C LEU A 22 7.96 -0.92 -3.77
N SER A 23 8.80 -1.28 -4.75
CA SER A 23 9.27 -0.34 -5.77
C SER A 23 8.12 0.25 -6.59
N LEU A 24 7.10 -0.55 -6.93
CA LEU A 24 5.90 -0.02 -7.59
C LEU A 24 5.23 1.06 -6.74
N ILE A 25 5.09 0.86 -5.41
CA ILE A 25 4.52 1.89 -4.51
C ILE A 25 5.41 3.13 -4.51
N GLU A 26 6.72 2.97 -4.35
CA GLU A 26 7.70 4.08 -4.30
C GLU A 26 7.77 4.89 -5.60
N THR A 27 7.39 4.29 -6.73
CA THR A 27 7.29 4.98 -8.03
C THR A 27 5.99 5.75 -8.22
N LEU A 28 5.05 5.70 -7.29
CA LEU A 28 3.87 6.56 -7.34
C LEU A 28 4.29 8.02 -7.08
N PRO A 29 3.71 8.99 -7.82
CA PRO A 29 3.96 10.40 -7.56
C PRO A 29 3.74 10.81 -6.10
N GLU A 30 2.69 10.27 -5.48
CA GLU A 30 2.33 10.47 -4.08
C GLU A 30 3.45 9.95 -3.16
N ALA A 31 4.01 8.77 -3.43
CA ALA A 31 5.07 8.19 -2.62
C ALA A 31 6.40 8.95 -2.75
N ARG A 32 6.76 9.38 -3.97
CA ARG A 32 7.96 10.21 -4.18
C ARG A 32 7.86 11.53 -3.41
N TYR A 33 6.74 12.23 -3.55
CA TYR A 33 6.54 13.49 -2.85
C TYR A 33 6.53 13.30 -1.33
N ALA A 34 5.84 12.26 -0.84
CA ALA A 34 5.80 11.95 0.59
C ALA A 34 7.20 11.66 1.18
N ARG A 35 8.04 10.95 0.43
CA ARG A 35 9.43 10.70 0.82
C ARG A 35 10.27 11.97 0.81
N ASP A 36 10.22 12.72 -0.29
CA ASP A 36 11.13 13.85 -0.52
C ASP A 36 10.79 15.05 0.39
N GLU A 37 9.51 15.29 0.67
CA GLU A 37 9.05 16.44 1.45
C GLU A 37 8.82 16.12 2.93
N TYR A 38 8.44 14.88 3.26
CA TYR A 38 8.01 14.51 4.62
C TYR A 38 8.80 13.34 5.22
N GLY A 39 9.69 12.69 4.47
CA GLY A 39 10.41 11.51 4.94
C GLY A 39 9.52 10.28 5.15
N ILE A 40 8.33 10.24 4.56
CA ILE A 40 7.37 9.13 4.70
C ILE A 40 7.61 8.14 3.56
N SER A 41 7.81 6.86 3.89
CA SER A 41 7.99 5.80 2.90
C SER A 41 7.20 4.54 3.29
N PRO A 42 6.70 3.77 2.32
CA PRO A 42 6.15 2.45 2.59
C PRO A 42 7.27 1.50 3.03
N GLU A 43 6.93 0.45 3.77
CA GLU A 43 7.90 -0.54 4.23
C GLU A 43 7.39 -1.97 4.12
N ILE A 44 8.33 -2.91 3.98
CA ILE A 44 8.07 -4.35 4.16
C ILE A 44 8.11 -4.63 5.66
N SER A 45 6.95 -4.84 6.26
CA SER A 45 6.84 -5.14 7.69
C SER A 45 6.88 -6.65 7.98
N ILE A 46 6.53 -7.50 7.00
CA ILE A 46 6.68 -8.95 7.03
C ILE A 46 7.12 -9.45 5.65
N GLY A 47 8.15 -10.31 5.61
CA GLY A 47 8.72 -10.86 4.38
C GLY A 47 10.11 -10.29 4.06
N GLN A 48 10.66 -10.67 2.91
CA GLN A 48 11.95 -10.17 2.41
C GLN A 48 11.81 -9.67 0.97
N PRO A 49 12.63 -8.69 0.51
CA PRO A 49 12.50 -8.12 -0.83
C PRO A 49 12.57 -9.13 -1.99
N ASP A 50 13.26 -10.25 -1.80
CA ASP A 50 13.42 -11.34 -2.77
C ASP A 50 12.28 -12.38 -2.72
N SER A 51 11.40 -12.30 -1.71
CA SER A 51 10.25 -13.21 -1.56
C SER A 51 9.28 -13.07 -2.72
N GLU A 52 8.69 -14.20 -3.14
CA GLU A 52 7.61 -14.20 -4.14
C GLU A 52 6.41 -13.40 -3.62
N ALA A 53 5.97 -12.42 -4.41
CA ALA A 53 4.82 -11.59 -4.04
C ALA A 53 3.48 -12.32 -4.24
N SER A 54 3.42 -13.28 -5.19
CA SER A 54 2.20 -14.02 -5.55
C SER A 54 1.05 -13.06 -5.92
N LYS A 55 -0.21 -13.42 -5.66
CA LYS A 55 -1.31 -12.45 -5.72
C LYS A 55 -1.16 -11.45 -4.58
N VAL A 56 -1.33 -10.18 -4.93
CA VAL A 56 -1.19 -9.05 -4.01
C VAL A 56 -2.54 -8.38 -3.84
N VAL A 57 -2.91 -8.08 -2.60
CA VAL A 57 -4.16 -7.37 -2.29
C VAL A 57 -3.87 -6.12 -1.48
N PHE A 58 -4.45 -4.99 -1.88
CA PHE A 58 -4.48 -3.77 -1.10
C PHE A 58 -5.76 -3.72 -0.27
N VAL A 59 -5.62 -4.01 1.03
CA VAL A 59 -6.72 -4.00 1.99
C VAL A 59 -6.85 -2.58 2.54
N HIS A 60 -7.74 -1.83 1.90
CA HIS A 60 -8.01 -0.43 2.18
C HIS A 60 -9.49 -0.11 1.92
N GLY A 61 -10.01 0.96 2.54
CA GLY A 61 -11.42 1.37 2.40
C GLY A 61 -12.41 0.51 3.18
N ALA A 62 -11.94 -0.35 4.09
CA ALA A 62 -12.74 -1.23 4.95
C ALA A 62 -12.88 -0.69 6.39
N LEU A 63 -13.02 0.64 6.52
CA LEU A 63 -13.15 1.41 7.77
C LEU A 63 -11.91 1.45 8.68
N SER A 64 -11.25 0.33 8.97
CA SER A 64 -10.11 0.27 9.91
C SER A 64 -8.93 -0.52 9.35
N ALA A 65 -7.83 -0.56 10.12
CA ALA A 65 -6.78 -1.57 9.87
C ALA A 65 -7.39 -2.98 9.85
N PRO A 66 -6.86 -3.87 8.99
CA PRO A 66 -7.32 -5.24 8.96
C PRO A 66 -6.94 -5.96 10.24
N ASP A 67 -7.89 -6.69 10.81
CA ASP A 67 -7.63 -7.66 11.87
C ASP A 67 -6.61 -8.72 11.40
N PRO A 68 -5.71 -9.22 12.28
CA PRO A 68 -4.78 -10.29 11.94
C PRO A 68 -5.41 -11.48 11.21
N GLU A 69 -6.63 -11.88 11.58
CA GLU A 69 -7.33 -13.01 10.96
C GLU A 69 -7.74 -12.71 9.52
N ILE A 70 -8.03 -11.45 9.18
CA ILE A 70 -8.27 -11.03 7.79
C ILE A 70 -6.99 -11.19 6.97
N VAL A 71 -5.84 -10.79 7.53
CA VAL A 71 -4.55 -10.92 6.84
C VAL A 71 -4.18 -12.39 6.63
N LYS A 72 -4.34 -13.23 7.66
CA LYS A 72 -4.12 -14.69 7.56
C LYS A 72 -5.03 -15.32 6.52
N PHE A 73 -6.31 -14.94 6.50
CA PHE A 73 -7.26 -15.43 5.49
C PHE A 73 -6.80 -15.14 4.06
N TYR A 74 -6.29 -13.93 3.78
CA TYR A 74 -5.74 -13.61 2.46
C TYR A 74 -4.55 -14.49 2.10
N TRP A 75 -3.61 -14.67 3.03
CA TRP A 75 -2.46 -15.54 2.82
C TRP A 75 -2.88 -16.98 2.49
N GLU A 76 -3.86 -17.52 3.21
CA GLU A 76 -4.41 -18.87 2.98
C GLU A 76 -5.13 -19.02 1.63
N LYS A 77 -5.75 -17.94 1.12
CA LYS A 77 -6.43 -17.94 -0.19
C LYS A 77 -5.51 -17.61 -1.37
N GLY A 78 -4.19 -17.59 -1.14
CA GLY A 78 -3.18 -17.41 -2.18
C GLY A 78 -2.88 -15.95 -2.50
N PHE A 79 -3.42 -15.00 -1.72
CA PHE A 79 -2.96 -13.61 -1.72
C PHE A 79 -1.82 -13.50 -0.71
N LYS A 80 -0.65 -14.06 -1.06
CA LYS A 80 0.48 -14.11 -0.11
C LYS A 80 0.96 -12.73 0.28
N THR A 81 0.71 -11.67 -0.49
CA THR A 81 1.11 -10.31 -0.11
C THR A 81 -0.11 -9.45 0.17
N VAL A 82 -0.19 -8.95 1.40
CA VAL A 82 -1.18 -7.96 1.82
C VAL A 82 -0.51 -6.61 1.93
N ILE A 83 -1.16 -5.57 1.40
CA ILE A 83 -0.78 -4.18 1.59
C ILE A 83 -1.86 -3.54 2.45
N ALA A 84 -1.48 -2.85 3.53
CA ALA A 84 -2.39 -2.10 4.39
C ALA A 84 -1.79 -0.74 4.76
N LEU A 85 -2.59 0.13 5.38
CA LEU A 85 -2.11 1.43 5.85
C LEU A 85 -1.20 1.28 7.07
N HIS A 86 -1.71 0.59 8.07
CA HIS A 86 -1.05 0.37 9.36
C HIS A 86 -1.58 -0.92 10.00
N MET A 87 -0.94 -1.31 11.09
CA MET A 87 -1.40 -2.37 11.97
C MET A 87 -0.99 -2.04 13.41
N GLU A 88 -1.77 -2.48 14.39
CA GLU A 88 -1.36 -2.36 15.80
C GLU A 88 -0.13 -3.23 16.10
N PHE A 89 0.71 -2.77 17.03
CA PHE A 89 2.00 -3.41 17.32
C PHE A 89 1.84 -4.89 17.73
N GLU A 90 0.94 -5.20 18.66
CA GLU A 90 0.71 -6.58 19.12
C GLU A 90 0.23 -7.50 17.99
N SER A 91 -0.67 -6.98 17.15
CA SER A 91 -1.17 -7.65 15.95
C SER A 91 -0.04 -7.95 14.96
N LEU A 92 0.81 -6.96 14.69
CA LEU A 92 1.96 -7.11 13.80
C LEU A 92 2.98 -8.13 14.32
N GLU A 93 3.30 -8.06 15.62
CA GLU A 93 4.23 -9.01 16.24
C GLU A 93 3.67 -10.44 16.26
N GLY A 94 2.36 -10.60 16.48
CA GLY A 94 1.68 -11.89 16.35
C GLY A 94 1.78 -12.44 14.92
N LEU A 95 1.46 -11.62 13.92
CA LEU A 95 1.56 -12.01 12.51
C LEU A 95 2.98 -12.35 12.09
N LYS A 96 4.01 -11.65 12.59
CA LYS A 96 5.42 -11.96 12.29
C LYS A 96 5.78 -13.39 12.73
N ARG A 97 5.37 -13.79 13.94
CA ARG A 97 5.65 -15.13 14.51
C ARG A 97 4.95 -16.25 13.74
N GLU A 98 3.77 -15.97 13.23
CA GLU A 98 2.93 -16.94 12.52
C GLU A 98 3.00 -16.80 10.99
N SER A 99 3.92 -15.97 10.49
CA SER A 99 3.88 -15.50 9.11
C SER A 99 3.94 -16.63 8.08
N ARG A 100 2.97 -16.63 7.17
CA ARG A 100 2.89 -17.52 6.00
C ARG A 100 2.80 -16.74 4.68
N GLY A 101 3.02 -15.44 4.76
CA GLY A 101 2.95 -14.49 3.66
C GLY A 101 3.71 -13.22 4.01
N ASN A 102 3.45 -12.18 3.23
CA ASN A 102 4.12 -10.89 3.26
C ASN A 102 3.12 -9.79 3.64
N LEU A 103 3.62 -8.74 4.27
CA LEU A 103 2.88 -7.54 4.64
C LEU A 103 3.70 -6.30 4.29
N ILE A 104 3.09 -5.40 3.53
CA ILE A 104 3.60 -4.04 3.31
C ILE A 104 2.68 -3.05 4.02
N LEU A 105 3.28 -2.14 4.78
CA LEU A 105 2.56 -1.02 5.40
C LEU A 105 2.94 0.27 4.67
N THR A 106 1.94 1.00 4.18
CA THR A 106 2.17 2.28 3.48
C THR A 106 2.35 3.45 4.43
N GLY A 107 1.90 3.31 5.68
CA GLY A 107 1.58 4.43 6.55
C GLY A 107 0.25 5.10 6.17
N HIS A 108 -0.37 5.79 7.14
CA HIS A 108 -1.66 6.46 6.96
C HIS A 108 -1.65 7.49 5.84
N PHE A 109 -0.82 8.53 5.98
CA PHE A 109 -0.85 9.67 5.06
C PHE A 109 -0.61 9.30 3.60
N LEU A 110 0.39 8.44 3.34
CA LEU A 110 0.66 7.98 1.98
C LEU A 110 -0.49 7.10 1.46
N GLY A 111 -0.88 6.07 2.19
CA GLY A 111 -1.87 5.12 1.69
C GLY A 111 -3.26 5.72 1.51
N ASP A 112 -3.69 6.61 2.39
CA ASP A 112 -4.93 7.39 2.22
C ASP A 112 -4.83 8.31 0.99
N SER A 113 -3.68 8.96 0.80
CA SER A 113 -3.47 9.88 -0.34
C SER A 113 -3.45 9.16 -1.68
N ILE A 114 -2.95 7.92 -1.75
CA ILE A 114 -3.03 7.09 -2.98
C ILE A 114 -4.51 6.94 -3.43
N GLY A 115 -5.45 6.88 -2.50
CA GLY A 115 -6.90 6.86 -2.79
C GLY A 115 -7.49 8.24 -3.08
N MET A 116 -7.07 9.28 -2.35
CA MET A 116 -7.64 10.63 -2.42
C MET A 116 -7.15 11.45 -3.61
N THR A 117 -5.90 11.29 -4.02
CA THR A 117 -5.30 12.14 -5.06
C THR A 117 -6.00 12.08 -6.42
N PRO A 118 -6.47 10.91 -6.92
CA PRO A 118 -7.30 10.87 -8.13
C PRO A 118 -8.57 11.72 -8.04
N PHE A 119 -9.20 11.78 -6.86
CA PHE A 119 -10.38 12.61 -6.63
C PHE A 119 -10.04 14.11 -6.63
N ILE A 120 -8.97 14.50 -5.94
CA ILE A 120 -8.47 15.89 -5.93
C ILE A 120 -8.14 16.37 -7.34
N ARG A 121 -7.44 15.55 -8.13
CA ARG A 121 -7.14 15.83 -9.54
C ARG A 121 -8.40 16.01 -10.38
N ALA A 122 -9.42 15.19 -10.17
CA ALA A 122 -10.69 15.31 -10.87
C ALA A 122 -11.43 16.62 -10.54
N LEU A 123 -11.37 17.08 -9.28
CA LEU A 123 -11.93 18.38 -8.88
C LEU A 123 -11.15 19.54 -9.52
N ARG A 124 -9.82 19.52 -9.46
CA ARG A 124 -8.94 20.53 -10.09
C ARG A 124 -9.14 20.59 -11.60
N GLY A 125 -9.30 19.43 -12.25
CA GLY A 125 -9.62 19.34 -13.68
C GLY A 125 -10.96 19.98 -14.07
N LYS A 126 -11.87 20.21 -13.11
CA LYS A 126 -13.12 20.97 -13.30
C LYS A 126 -12.96 22.47 -13.00
N GLY A 127 -11.74 22.95 -12.77
CA GLY A 127 -11.45 24.34 -12.45
C GLY A 127 -11.66 24.72 -10.99
N LEU A 128 -11.85 23.75 -10.09
CA LEU A 128 -11.97 24.01 -8.66
C LEU A 128 -10.58 24.16 -8.02
N GLU A 129 -10.42 25.18 -7.21
CA GLU A 129 -9.28 25.27 -6.29
C GLU A 129 -9.50 24.29 -5.13
N VAL A 130 -8.48 23.46 -4.86
CA VAL A 130 -8.51 22.49 -3.75
C VAL A 130 -7.25 22.68 -2.92
N VAL A 131 -7.43 23.17 -1.69
CA VAL A 131 -6.37 23.31 -0.70
C VAL A 131 -6.31 22.04 0.14
N CYS A 132 -5.19 21.33 0.07
CA CYS A 132 -4.98 20.12 0.86
C CYS A 132 -4.43 20.47 2.25
N MET A 133 -4.97 19.83 3.28
CA MET A 133 -4.60 20.00 4.68
C MET A 133 -4.83 18.69 5.45
N GLY A 134 -4.37 18.60 6.70
CA GLY A 134 -4.60 17.41 7.53
C GLY A 134 -3.84 16.14 7.12
N GLY A 135 -2.66 16.29 6.48
CA GLY A 135 -1.79 15.16 6.13
C GLY A 135 -2.02 14.56 4.74
N ILE A 136 -2.91 15.14 3.92
CA ILE A 136 -3.05 14.77 2.51
C ILE A 136 -1.77 15.13 1.74
N ILE A 137 -1.24 14.15 1.01
CA ILE A 137 -0.08 14.33 0.13
C ILE A 137 -0.52 15.07 -1.13
N ASP A 138 -0.29 16.39 -1.13
CA ASP A 138 -0.70 17.26 -2.22
C ASP A 138 0.32 17.30 -3.36
N ILE A 139 0.09 16.45 -4.35
CA ILE A 139 0.82 16.54 -5.61
C ILE A 139 0.08 17.47 -6.58
N LYS A 140 0.75 18.58 -6.91
CA LYS A 140 0.28 19.57 -7.86
C LYS A 140 0.41 19.09 -9.30
#